data_AF-A0A9E2CCN8-F1
#
_entry.id   AF-A0A9E2CCN8-F1
#
_cell.length_a   1.000
_cell.length_b   1.000
_cell.length_c   1.000
_cell.angle_alpha   90.00
_cell.angle_beta   90.00
_cell.angle_gamma   90.00
#
_symmetry.space_group_name_H-M   'P 1'
#
loop_
_entity.id
_entity.type
_entity.pdbx_description
1 polymer ?
#
loop_
_entity_poly.entity_id
_entity_poly.type
_entity_poly.pdbx_seq_one_letter_code
_entity_poly.pdbx_strand_id
1 'polypeptide(L)' 'MKKETYEMLLKITRIGNRAVKKTQEENHKKGLPNVYSKNKRLYYELPDGTITMKDPFGED' A
#
# COMPACT_ATOMS: atom_id res chain seq x y z
N MET A 1 10.03 -26.32 -1.29
CA MET A 1 8.93 -25.77 -0.46
C MET A 1 7.82 -26.81 -0.43
N LYS A 2 7.22 -27.11 0.73
CA LYS A 2 6.12 -28.08 0.81
C LYS A 2 4.81 -27.48 0.28
N LYS A 3 3.92 -28.31 -0.28
CA LYS A 3 2.66 -27.87 -0.90
C LYS A 3 1.78 -27.09 0.08
N GLU A 4 1.65 -27.57 1.32
CA GLU A 4 0.82 -26.94 2.34
C GLU A 4 1.34 -25.53 2.70
N THR A 5 2.67 -25.37 2.76
CA THR A 5 3.30 -24.07 2.99
C THR A 5 2.97 -23.08 1.88
N TYR A 6 2.99 -23.54 0.62
CA TYR A 6 2.66 -22.69 -0.53
C TYR A 6 1.18 -22.28 -0.53
N GLU A 7 0.27 -23.21 -0.24
CA GLU A 7 -1.17 -22.92 -0.15
C GLU A 7 -1.50 -21.95 1.00
N MET A 8 -0.84 -22.10 2.15
CA MET A 8 -0.96 -21.17 3.27
C MET A 8 -0.45 -19.77 2.91
N LEU A 9 0.70 -19.67 2.24
CA LEU A 9 1.23 -18.40 1.74
C LEU A 9 0.22 -17.70 0.82
N LEU A 10 -0.32 -18.42 -0.17
CA LEU A 10 -1.34 -17.88 -1.08
C LEU A 10 -2.58 -17.39 -0.35
N LYS A 11 -3.05 -18.13 0.66
CA LYS A 11 -4.21 -17.71 1.47
C LYS A 11 -3.93 -16.41 2.21
N ILE A 12 -2.78 -16.29 2.86
CA ILE A 12 -2.38 -15.09 3.61
C ILE A 12 -2.23 -13.91 2.64
N THR A 13 -1.54 -14.09 1.51
CA THR A 13 -1.38 -13.05 0.49
C THR A 13 -2.74 -12.57 -0.04
N ARG A 14 -3.69 -13.48 -0.30
CA ARG A 14 -5.04 -13.10 -0.76
C ARG A 14 -5.80 -12.26 0.25
N ILE A 15 -5.69 -12.58 1.55
CA ILE A 15 -6.32 -11.78 2.62
C ILE A 15 -5.66 -10.41 2.71
N GLY A 16 -4.32 -10.37 2.72
CA GLY A 16 -3.54 -9.13 2.76
C GLY A 16 -3.87 -8.20 1.59
N ASN A 17 -3.88 -8.73 0.36
CA ASN A 17 -4.19 -7.94 -0.85
C ASN A 17 -5.59 -7.31 -0.78
N ARG A 18 -6.58 -8.03 -0.25
CA ARG A 18 -7.94 -7.49 -0.08
C ARG A 18 -7.97 -6.37 0.95
N ALA A 19 -7.27 -6.54 2.08
CA ALA A 19 -7.19 -5.53 3.13
C ALA A 19 -6.49 -4.25 2.61
N VAL A 20 -5.33 -4.40 1.97
CA VAL A 20 -4.56 -3.28 1.39
C VAL A 20 -5.39 -2.50 0.39
N LYS A 21 -6.06 -3.19 -0.56
CA LYS A 21 -6.90 -2.51 -1.57
C LYS A 21 -8.02 -1.70 -0.93
N LYS A 22 -8.70 -2.26 0.07
CA LYS A 22 -9.76 -1.56 0.80
C LYS A 22 -9.22 -0.32 1.51
N THR A 23 -8.08 -0.43 2.19
CA THR A 23 -7.44 0.70 2.87
C THR A 23 -7.03 1.80 1.89
N GLN A 24 -6.49 1.44 0.72
CA GLN A 24 -6.13 2.41 -0.32
C GLN A 24 -7.34 3.21 -0.81
N GLU A 25 -8.45 2.52 -1.07
CA GLU A 25 -9.71 3.16 -1.46
C GLU A 25 -10.26 4.07 -0.35
N GLU A 26 -10.17 3.66 0.91
CA GLU A 26 -10.60 4.47 2.05
C GLU A 26 -9.73 5.71 2.27
N ASN A 27 -8.40 5.59 2.07
CA ASN A 27 -7.48 6.71 2.15
C ASN A 27 -7.83 7.78 1.10
N HIS A 28 -8.02 7.38 -0.16
CA HIS A 28 -8.42 8.31 -1.22
C HIS A 28 -9.74 9.01 -0.90
N LYS A 29 -10.75 8.27 -0.41
CA LYS A 29 -12.05 8.86 0.01
C LYS A 29 -11.91 9.88 1.15
N LYS A 30 -10.88 9.74 1.99
CA LYS A 30 -10.58 10.67 3.10
C LYS A 30 -9.59 11.78 2.71
N GLY A 31 -9.14 11.83 1.46
CA GLY A 31 -8.13 12.80 1.03
C GLY A 31 -6.72 12.50 1.58
N LEU A 32 -6.46 11.27 2.00
CA LEU A 32 -5.16 10.83 2.52
C LEU A 32 -4.34 10.14 1.42
N PRO A 33 -3.02 10.34 1.38
CA PRO A 33 -2.14 9.64 0.45
C PRO A 33 -1.90 8.19 0.86
N ASN A 34 -1.67 7.31 -0.11
CA ASN A 34 -1.11 5.97 0.12
C ASN A 34 0.41 6.02 0.12
N VAL A 35 1.04 5.40 1.12
CA VAL A 35 2.50 5.39 1.27
C VAL A 35 3.07 4.03 0.88
N TYR A 36 4.08 4.04 0.02
CA TYR A 36 4.80 2.86 -0.44
C TYR A 36 6.28 3.01 -0.16
N SER A 37 6.96 1.89 0.13
CA SER A 37 8.43 1.85 0.18
C SER A 37 8.94 0.95 -0.94
N LYS A 38 9.79 1.51 -1.80
CA LYS A 38 10.45 0.78 -2.88
C LYS A 38 11.90 1.23 -2.98
N ASN A 39 12.83 0.27 -3.02
CA ASN A 39 14.27 0.55 -3.10
C ASN A 39 14.76 1.54 -2.02
N LYS A 40 14.27 1.38 -0.78
CA LYS A 40 14.58 2.25 0.37
C LYS A 40 14.14 3.71 0.20
N ARG A 41 13.22 4.00 -0.73
CA ARG A 41 12.62 5.32 -0.93
C ARG A 41 11.11 5.24 -0.70
N LEU A 42 10.56 6.29 -0.09
CA LEU A 42 9.12 6.46 0.07
C LEU A 42 8.51 7.08 -1.18
N TYR A 43 7.33 6.60 -1.51
CA TYR A 43 6.48 7.11 -2.58
C TYR A 43 5.09 7.33 -2.01
N TYR A 44 4.49 8.45 -2.35
CA TYR A 44 3.17 8.86 -1.91
C TYR A 44 2.28 8.95 -3.13
N GLU A 45 1.26 8.12 -3.22
CA GLU A 45 0.15 8.29 -4.16
C GLU A 45 -0.87 9.23 -3.50
N LEU A 46 -1.00 10.43 -4.04
CA LEU A 46 -1.96 11.42 -3.57
C LEU A 46 -3.39 11.01 -3.97
N PRO A 47 -4.44 11.58 -3.34
CA PRO A 47 -5.84 11.21 -3.64
C PRO A 47 -6.28 11.43 -5.09
N ASP A 48 -5.59 12.30 -5.84
CA ASP A 48 -5.81 12.53 -7.27
C ASP A 48 -5.11 11.50 -8.18
N GLY A 49 -4.37 10.56 -7.59
CA GLY A 49 -3.57 9.54 -8.27
C GLY A 49 -2.14 9.97 -8.62
N THR A 50 -1.75 11.21 -8.31
CA THR A 50 -0.38 11.70 -8.53
C THR A 50 0.60 10.95 -7.62
N ILE A 51 1.68 10.40 -8.16
CA ILE A 51 2.74 9.77 -7.37
C ILE A 51 3.90 10.75 -7.19
N THR A 52 4.30 10.99 -5.95
CA THR A 52 5.42 11.86 -5.59
C THR A 52 6.37 11.18 -4.61
N MET A 53 7.62 11.65 -4.58
CA MET A 53 8.61 11.30 -3.55
C MET A 53 8.78 12.41 -2.51
N LYS A 54 8.13 13.55 -2.71
CA LYS A 54 8.11 14.66 -1.75
C LYS A 54 7.10 14.32 -0.65
N ASP A 55 7.52 14.44 0.61
CA ASP A 55 6.63 14.24 1.74
C ASP A 55 5.46 15.25 1.67
N PRO A 56 4.20 14.80 1.55
CA PRO A 56 3.04 15.68 1.51
C PRO A 56 2.67 16.24 2.89
N PHE A 57 3.25 15.74 3.98
CA PHE A 57 3.00 16.20 5.35
C PHE A 57 3.97 17.30 5.80
N GLY A 58 5.05 17.53 5.05
CA GLY A 58 6.08 18.52 5.38
C GLY A 58 6.97 18.11 6.56
N GLU A 59 8.22 18.60 6.53
CA GLU A 59 8.98 18.87 7.76
C GLU A 59 8.83 20.37 7.97
N ASP A 60 8.35 20.82 9.14
CA ASP A 60 8.49 22.23 9.54
C ASP A 60 9.97 22.63 9.59
#